data_AF-A0A518IN73-F1
#
_entry.id   AF-A0A518IN73-F1
#
_cell.length_a   1.000
_cell.length_b   1.000
_cell.length_c   1.000
_cell.angle_alpha   90.00
_cell.angle_beta   90.00
_cell.angle_gamma   90.00
#
_symmetry.space_group_name_H-M   'P 1'
#
loop_
_entity.id
_entity.type
_entity.pdbx_description
1 polymer ?
#
loop_
_entity_poly.entity_id
_entity_poly.type
_entity_poly.pdbx_seq_one_letter_code
_entity_poly.pdbx_strand_id
1 'polypeptide(L)'
;MMPEPADDSANSPLSHLYELGKVTVFYLPSHKLDDPRYYQGTQTARTATHDFMMDRYRAYTHSPTPVKGYWVDFNGQLVHDVMERFEVSFGSEAEFERLIIFLIELCGRLSEDAVYVTRGERSFLVHGQPRQEIASDSGHDNR
;
A
#
# COMPACT_ATOMS: atom_id res chain seq x y z
N MET A 1 50.39 21.70 -24.61
CA MET A 1 49.56 21.73 -23.40
C MET A 1 48.13 21.87 -23.87
N MET A 2 47.38 20.77 -23.89
CA MET A 2 45.95 20.80 -24.26
C MET A 2 45.14 21.17 -23.02
N PRO A 3 44.10 22.01 -23.12
CA PRO A 3 43.22 22.26 -22.00
C PRO A 3 42.44 20.98 -21.68
N GLU A 4 42.31 20.66 -20.39
CA GLU A 4 41.40 19.59 -19.94
C GLU A 4 39.95 19.95 -20.30
N PRO A 5 39.11 18.98 -20.68
CA PRO A 5 37.71 19.24 -20.94
C PRO A 5 37.04 19.72 -19.66
N ALA A 6 36.32 20.84 -19.77
CA ALA A 6 35.50 21.36 -18.69
C ALA A 6 34.47 20.28 -18.28
N ASP A 7 34.41 19.99 -16.99
CA ASP A 7 33.44 19.06 -16.40
C ASP A 7 32.04 19.67 -16.50
N ASP A 8 31.32 19.34 -17.57
CA ASP A 8 29.98 19.81 -17.90
C ASP A 8 28.89 19.14 -17.03
N SER A 9 29.27 18.34 -16.02
CA SER A 9 28.33 17.61 -15.16
C SER A 9 27.37 18.51 -14.38
N ALA A 10 27.75 19.76 -14.10
CA ALA A 10 26.92 20.74 -13.39
C ALA A 10 25.72 21.24 -14.20
N ASN A 11 25.68 21.00 -15.52
CA ASN A 11 24.62 21.48 -16.42
C ASN A 11 23.76 20.34 -17.00
N SER A 12 23.91 19.12 -16.48
CA SER A 12 23.05 18.00 -16.86
C SER A 12 21.62 18.25 -16.35
N PRO A 13 20.57 18.11 -17.20
CA PRO A 13 19.17 18.18 -16.76
C PRO A 13 18.83 17.21 -15.61
N LEU A 14 19.65 16.16 -15.43
CA LEU A 14 19.50 15.18 -14.37
C LEU A 14 19.83 15.72 -12.98
N SER A 15 20.56 16.84 -12.85
CA SER A 15 20.87 17.47 -11.56
C SER A 15 19.63 18.04 -10.86
N HIS A 16 18.54 18.25 -11.59
CA HIS A 16 17.24 18.65 -11.07
C HIS A 16 16.36 17.48 -10.63
N LEU A 17 16.79 16.25 -10.86
CA LEU A 17 16.04 15.05 -10.49
C LEU A 17 16.46 14.55 -9.11
N TYR A 18 15.46 14.23 -8.29
CA TYR A 18 15.65 13.56 -7.02
C TYR A 18 14.81 12.29 -7.01
N GLU A 19 15.47 11.13 -6.96
CA GLU A 19 14.79 9.85 -6.92
C GLU A 19 14.17 9.62 -5.54
N LEU A 20 12.86 9.36 -5.52
CA LEU A 20 12.12 9.11 -4.28
C LEU A 20 12.23 7.65 -3.81
N GLY A 21 12.62 6.74 -4.69
CA GLY A 21 12.73 5.30 -4.42
C GLY A 21 11.58 4.49 -5.03
N LYS A 22 11.26 3.35 -4.44
CA LYS A 22 10.33 2.37 -5.02
C LYS A 22 8.89 2.85 -4.87
N VAL A 23 8.15 2.83 -5.97
CA VAL A 23 6.71 3.05 -5.99
C VAL A 23 6.01 1.93 -5.22
N THR A 24 5.15 2.32 -4.28
CA THR A 24 4.26 1.45 -3.52
C THR A 24 2.83 1.94 -3.70
N VAL A 25 1.95 1.02 -4.10
CA VAL A 25 0.54 1.26 -4.41
C VAL A 25 -0.31 0.38 -3.52
N PHE A 26 -1.38 0.93 -2.95
CA PHE A 26 -2.38 0.17 -2.22
C PHE A 26 -3.79 0.65 -2.53
N TYR A 27 -4.77 -0.20 -2.23
CA TYR A 27 -6.16 0.01 -2.60
C TYR A 27 -7.08 -0.11 -1.40
N LEU A 28 -7.96 0.87 -1.22
CA LEU A 28 -8.95 0.87 -0.14
C LEU A 28 -10.38 0.94 -0.71
N PRO A 29 -11.37 0.25 -0.12
CA PRO A 29 -12.77 0.31 -0.56
C PRO A 29 -13.33 1.73 -0.45
N SER A 30 -13.69 2.33 -1.59
CA SER A 30 -14.14 3.73 -1.67
C SER A 30 -15.34 3.99 -0.75
N HIS A 31 -16.28 3.05 -0.75
CA HIS A 31 -17.54 3.16 -0.01
C HIS A 31 -17.36 3.13 1.52
N LYS A 32 -16.18 2.75 2.02
CA LYS A 32 -15.88 2.71 3.47
C LYS A 32 -15.08 3.92 3.95
N LEU A 33 -14.42 4.65 3.05
CA LEU A 33 -13.45 5.68 3.42
C LEU A 33 -14.04 6.86 4.21
N ASP A 34 -15.29 7.20 3.90
CA ASP A 34 -16.05 8.30 4.52
C ASP A 34 -17.36 7.81 5.16
N ASP A 35 -17.49 6.52 5.41
CA ASP A 35 -18.65 5.96 6.09
C ASP A 35 -18.51 6.09 7.62
N PRO A 36 -19.47 6.74 8.32
CA PRO A 36 -19.44 6.93 9.76
C PRO A 36 -19.24 5.67 10.59
N ARG A 37 -19.63 4.49 10.08
CA ARG A 37 -19.44 3.20 10.77
C ARG A 37 -17.97 2.86 11.02
N TYR A 38 -17.07 3.42 10.21
CA TYR A 38 -15.63 3.18 10.31
C TYR A 38 -14.87 4.39 10.86
N TYR A 39 -15.56 5.34 11.49
CA TYR A 39 -14.91 6.50 12.10
C TYR A 39 -14.21 6.12 13.41
N GLN A 40 -13.10 6.80 13.70
CA GLN A 40 -12.42 6.71 14.98
C GLN A 40 -12.43 8.11 15.61
N GLY A 41 -13.37 8.33 16.52
CA GLY A 41 -13.75 9.68 16.94
C GLY A 41 -14.36 10.46 15.77
N THR A 42 -13.75 11.58 15.40
CA THR A 42 -14.18 12.43 14.27
C THR A 42 -13.39 12.20 12.99
N GLN A 43 -12.35 11.36 13.01
CA GLN A 43 -11.47 11.14 11.87
C GLN A 43 -12.03 10.07 10.93
N THR A 44 -12.08 10.32 9.62
CA THR A 44 -12.47 9.33 8.61
C THR A 44 -11.26 8.45 8.24
N ALA A 45 -11.48 7.32 7.56
CA ALA A 45 -10.36 6.49 7.11
C ALA A 45 -9.57 7.20 5.99
N ARG A 46 -10.27 8.01 5.18
CA ARG A 46 -9.63 8.90 4.19
C ARG A 46 -8.70 9.91 4.86
N THR A 47 -9.17 10.64 5.86
CA THR A 47 -8.35 11.65 6.52
C THR A 47 -7.20 11.02 7.30
N ALA A 48 -7.44 9.89 7.98
CA ALA A 48 -6.36 9.13 8.63
C ALA A 48 -5.27 8.68 7.63
N THR A 49 -5.66 8.21 6.45
CA THR A 49 -4.73 7.85 5.38
C THR A 49 -3.98 9.09 4.89
N HIS A 50 -4.68 10.19 4.62
CA HIS A 50 -4.05 11.43 4.21
C HIS A 50 -3.02 11.92 5.23
N ASP A 51 -3.39 11.97 6.50
CA ASP A 51 -2.54 12.44 7.60
C ASP A 51 -1.28 11.58 7.73
N PHE A 52 -1.43 10.24 7.70
CA PHE A 52 -0.29 9.31 7.75
C PHE A 52 0.68 9.54 6.58
N MET A 53 0.15 9.65 5.36
CA MET A 53 0.97 9.79 4.16
C MET A 53 1.71 11.12 4.13
N MET A 54 1.06 12.21 4.57
CA MET A 54 1.68 13.53 4.64
C MET A 54 2.69 13.65 5.78
N ASP A 55 2.42 13.07 6.96
CA ASP A 55 3.33 13.06 8.10
C ASP A 55 4.63 12.30 7.78
N ARG A 56 4.53 11.16 7.10
CA ARG A 56 5.69 10.26 6.87
C ARG A 56 6.40 10.50 5.56
N TYR A 57 5.67 10.62 4.47
CA TYR A 57 6.25 10.64 3.13
C TYR A 57 6.25 12.03 2.50
N ARG A 58 5.50 12.97 3.09
CA ARG A 58 5.39 14.38 2.65
C ARG A 58 4.84 14.59 1.24
N ALA A 59 4.59 13.52 0.50
CA ALA A 59 3.95 13.52 -0.80
C ALA A 59 3.38 12.12 -1.07
N TYR A 60 2.22 12.08 -1.71
CA TYR A 60 1.62 10.88 -2.26
C TYR A 60 0.62 11.29 -3.35
N THR A 61 0.25 10.36 -4.22
CA THR A 61 -0.83 10.57 -5.18
C THR A 61 -2.04 9.71 -4.79
N HIS A 62 -3.21 10.27 -5.01
CA HIS A 62 -4.49 9.63 -4.73
C HIS A 62 -5.34 9.70 -5.98
N SER A 63 -5.81 8.54 -6.43
CA SER A 63 -6.78 8.45 -7.53
C SER A 63 -8.15 8.09 -6.93
N PRO A 64 -9.02 9.10 -6.73
CA PRO A 64 -10.38 8.88 -6.20
C PRO A 64 -11.32 8.24 -7.24
N THR A 65 -10.88 8.08 -8.49
CA THR A 65 -11.68 7.43 -9.53
C THR A 65 -11.82 5.93 -9.23
N PRO A 66 -13.04 5.37 -9.32
CA PRO A 66 -13.32 3.95 -9.10
C PRO A 66 -12.39 3.01 -9.88
N VAL A 67 -11.54 2.28 -9.16
CA VAL A 67 -10.84 1.11 -9.70
C VAL A 67 -11.67 -0.12 -9.32
N LYS A 68 -12.12 -0.91 -10.31
CA LYS A 68 -12.79 -2.17 -10.01
C LYS A 68 -11.77 -3.22 -9.58
N GLY A 69 -11.82 -3.63 -8.32
CA GLY A 69 -11.10 -4.79 -7.81
C GLY A 69 -11.93 -6.05 -8.06
N TYR A 70 -11.25 -7.16 -8.37
CA TYR A 70 -11.85 -8.48 -8.49
C TYR A 70 -10.96 -9.49 -7.79
N TRP A 71 -11.54 -10.37 -6.99
CA TRP A 71 -10.81 -11.46 -6.34
C TRP A 71 -11.74 -12.63 -6.05
N VAL A 72 -11.14 -13.76 -5.71
CA VAL A 72 -11.85 -14.95 -5.25
C VAL A 72 -11.71 -15.03 -3.74
N ASP A 73 -12.84 -15.11 -3.03
CA ASP A 73 -12.85 -15.25 -1.57
C ASP A 73 -12.48 -16.68 -1.13
N PHE A 74 -12.44 -16.92 0.18
CA PHE A 74 -12.11 -18.24 0.74
C PHE A 74 -13.14 -19.34 0.40
N ASN A 75 -14.35 -18.96 -0.03
CA ASN A 75 -15.41 -19.88 -0.46
C ASN A 75 -15.38 -20.15 -1.98
N GLY A 76 -14.39 -19.59 -2.70
CA GLY A 76 -14.29 -19.72 -4.14
C GLY A 76 -15.24 -18.81 -4.92
N GLN A 77 -15.86 -17.82 -4.27
CA GLN A 77 -16.79 -16.89 -4.92
C GLN A 77 -16.06 -15.70 -5.52
N LEU A 78 -16.45 -15.30 -6.74
CA LEU A 78 -15.98 -14.07 -7.35
C LEU A 78 -16.62 -12.87 -6.65
N VAL A 79 -15.77 -12.06 -6.01
CA VAL A 79 -16.14 -10.80 -5.36
C VAL A 79 -15.55 -9.64 -6.16
N HIS A 80 -16.26 -8.52 -6.17
CA HIS A 80 -15.77 -7.28 -6.76
C HIS A 80 -16.17 -6.08 -5.91
N ASP A 81 -15.35 -5.03 -5.95
CA ASP A 81 -15.60 -3.80 -5.23
C ASP A 81 -15.00 -2.59 -5.97
N VAL A 82 -15.47 -1.41 -5.60
CA VAL A 82 -14.96 -0.11 -6.05
C VAL A 82 -13.90 0.37 -5.08
N MET A 83 -12.66 0.42 -5.56
CA MET A 83 -11.48 0.77 -4.79
C MET A 83 -10.98 2.16 -5.19
N GLU A 84 -10.32 2.83 -4.24
CA GLU A 84 -9.49 3.99 -4.49
C GLU A 84 -8.02 3.61 -4.39
N ARG A 85 -7.21 4.18 -5.29
CA ARG A 85 -5.78 3.89 -5.38
C ARG A 85 -4.98 4.97 -4.69
N PHE A 86 -4.11 4.55 -3.78
CA PHE A 86 -3.12 5.39 -3.11
C PHE A 86 -1.73 4.95 -3.55
N GLU A 87 -0.87 5.92 -3.87
CA GLU A 87 0.45 5.66 -4.41
C GLU A 87 1.48 6.59 -3.78
N VAL A 88 2.62 6.02 -3.39
CA VAL A 88 3.71 6.74 -2.75
C VAL A 88 5.05 6.12 -3.12
N SER A 89 6.10 6.92 -3.18
CA SER A 89 7.45 6.44 -3.45
C SER A 89 8.37 6.76 -2.29
N PHE A 90 9.11 5.75 -1.81
CA PHE A 90 10.12 5.91 -0.76
C PHE A 90 11.23 4.85 -0.92
N GLY A 91 12.45 5.19 -0.52
CA GLY A 91 13.64 4.34 -0.69
C GLY A 91 13.94 3.38 0.47
N SER A 92 13.30 3.56 1.63
CA SER A 92 13.64 2.83 2.86
C SER A 92 12.74 1.62 3.12
N GLU A 93 13.32 0.48 3.48
CA GLU A 93 12.57 -0.71 3.92
C GLU A 93 11.85 -0.48 5.27
N ALA A 94 12.44 0.29 6.18
CA ALA A 94 11.79 0.65 7.44
C ALA A 94 10.52 1.47 7.20
N GLU A 95 10.51 2.30 6.15
CA GLU A 95 9.32 3.05 5.75
C GLU A 95 8.24 2.16 5.12
N PHE A 96 8.65 1.06 4.48
CA PHE A 96 7.70 0.03 4.03
C PHE A 96 7.07 -0.68 5.23
N GLU A 97 7.86 -1.12 6.20
CA GLU A 97 7.34 -1.77 7.41
C GLU A 97 6.32 -0.89 8.13
N ARG A 98 6.59 0.41 8.25
CA ARG A 98 5.65 1.39 8.81
C ARG A 98 4.34 1.48 8.02
N LEU A 99 4.41 1.50 6.70
CA LEU A 99 3.21 1.46 5.86
C LEU A 99 2.41 0.19 6.11
N ILE A 100 3.08 -0.96 6.20
CA ILE A 100 2.42 -2.25 6.46
C ILE A 100 1.71 -2.23 7.82
N ILE A 101 2.36 -1.72 8.87
CA ILE A 101 1.74 -1.59 10.20
C ILE A 101 0.48 -0.72 10.13
N PHE A 102 0.56 0.44 9.48
CA PHE A 102 -0.59 1.31 9.26
C PHE A 102 -1.73 0.60 8.51
N LEU A 103 -1.40 -0.16 7.45
CA LEU A 103 -2.39 -0.90 6.68
C LEU A 103 -3.03 -2.06 7.47
N ILE A 104 -2.30 -2.72 8.37
CA ILE A 104 -2.85 -3.73 9.28
C ILE A 104 -3.92 -3.11 10.18
N GLU A 105 -3.61 -1.96 10.79
CA GLU A 105 -4.55 -1.22 11.64
C GLU A 105 -5.78 -0.77 10.83
N LEU A 106 -5.55 -0.29 9.61
CA LEU A 106 -6.62 0.16 8.73
C LEU A 106 -7.51 -1.00 8.26
N CYS A 107 -6.97 -2.18 7.96
CA CYS A 107 -7.74 -3.40 7.67
C CYS A 107 -8.69 -3.71 8.82
N GLY A 108 -8.19 -3.74 10.06
CA GLY A 108 -9.01 -4.00 11.24
C GLY A 108 -10.12 -2.95 11.39
N ARG A 109 -9.77 -1.67 11.22
CA ARG A 109 -10.71 -0.55 11.28
C ARG A 109 -11.82 -0.63 10.22
N LEU A 110 -11.50 -1.02 9.00
CA LEU A 110 -12.44 -1.12 7.88
C LEU A 110 -13.21 -2.46 7.84
N SER A 111 -12.90 -3.37 8.77
CA SER A 111 -13.41 -4.75 8.76
C SER A 111 -13.13 -5.43 7.41
N GLU A 112 -11.88 -5.33 6.95
CA GLU A 112 -11.38 -5.99 5.75
C GLU A 112 -10.48 -7.17 6.11
N ASP A 113 -10.58 -8.26 5.35
CA ASP A 113 -9.71 -9.42 5.52
C ASP A 113 -8.27 -9.11 5.11
N ALA A 114 -8.10 -8.29 4.06
CA ALA A 114 -6.81 -7.85 3.57
C ALA A 114 -6.88 -6.58 2.72
N VAL A 115 -5.74 -5.90 2.60
CA VAL A 115 -5.51 -4.82 1.62
C VAL A 115 -4.51 -5.29 0.56
N TYR A 116 -4.84 -5.07 -0.71
CA TYR A 116 -3.95 -5.35 -1.83
C TYR A 116 -2.88 -4.27 -1.95
N VAL A 117 -1.62 -4.68 -1.98
CA VAL A 117 -0.46 -3.78 -2.07
C VAL A 117 0.46 -4.25 -3.20
N THR A 118 1.01 -3.32 -3.95
CA THR A 118 2.08 -3.58 -4.93
C THR A 118 3.26 -2.69 -4.61
N ARG A 119 4.47 -3.24 -4.60
CA ARG A 119 5.72 -2.51 -4.39
C ARG A 119 6.73 -2.90 -5.44
N GLY A 120 7.12 -1.94 -6.29
CA GLY A 120 7.86 -2.22 -7.51
C GLY A 120 7.12 -3.25 -8.36
N GLU A 121 7.74 -4.42 -8.54
CA GLU A 121 7.23 -5.51 -9.40
C GLU A 121 6.52 -6.63 -8.63
N ARG A 122 6.36 -6.49 -7.30
CA ARG A 122 5.79 -7.54 -6.45
C ARG A 122 4.47 -7.09 -5.85
N SER A 123 3.53 -8.02 -5.71
CA SER A 123 2.23 -7.78 -5.09
C SER A 123 2.03 -8.64 -3.85
N PHE A 124 1.27 -8.10 -2.90
CA PHE A 124 1.08 -8.63 -1.55
C PHE A 124 -0.37 -8.41 -1.10
N LEU A 125 -0.81 -9.25 -0.17
CA LEU A 125 -2.02 -9.03 0.62
C LEU A 125 -1.59 -8.75 2.06
N VAL A 126 -2.03 -7.61 2.60
CA VAL A 126 -1.79 -7.23 3.99
C VAL A 126 -3.00 -7.58 4.82
N HIS A 127 -2.89 -8.63 5.65
CA HIS A 127 -3.99 -9.09 6.49
C HIS A 127 -4.05 -8.32 7.82
N GLY A 128 -5.25 -7.96 8.28
CA GLY A 128 -5.46 -7.31 9.57
C GLY A 128 -5.22 -8.22 10.79
N GLN A 129 -5.14 -9.53 10.57
CA GLN A 129 -4.77 -10.55 11.56
C GLN A 129 -3.75 -11.50 10.93
N PRO A 130 -2.81 -12.07 11.71
CA PRO A 130 -1.93 -13.11 11.22
C PRO A 130 -2.76 -14.26 10.65
N ARG A 131 -2.46 -14.71 9.43
CA ARG A 131 -3.09 -15.90 8.86
C ARG A 131 -2.72 -17.07 9.77
N GLN A 132 -3.70 -17.66 10.46
CA GLN A 132 -3.49 -18.97 11.06
C GLN A 132 -3.31 -19.94 9.90
N GLU A 133 -2.10 -20.46 9.73
CA GLU A 133 -1.89 -21.61 8.86
C GLU A 133 -2.75 -22.74 9.43
N ILE A 134 -3.72 -23.19 8.64
CA ILE A 134 -4.38 -24.46 8.92
C ILE A 134 -3.25 -25.47 8.83
N ALA A 135 -2.80 -25.99 9.98
CA ALA A 135 -1.94 -27.15 10.03
C ALA A 135 -2.62 -28.21 9.16
N SER A 136 -1.99 -28.51 8.03
CA SER A 136 -2.38 -29.67 7.23
C SER A 136 -2.07 -30.86 8.12
N ASP A 137 -3.13 -31.40 8.73
CA ASP A 137 -3.07 -32.65 9.47
C ASP A 137 -2.72 -33.72 8.43
N SER A 138 -1.41 -33.93 8.30
CA SER A 138 -0.83 -34.92 7.42
C SER A 138 -1.01 -36.26 8.12
N GLY A 139 -2.07 -36.95 7.70
CA GLY A 139 -2.25 -38.39 7.73
C GLY A 139 -1.58 -39.13 8.89
N HIS A 140 -2.38 -39.48 9.90
CA HIS A 140 -2.15 -40.72 10.64
C HIS A 140 -2.95 -41.84 9.98
N ASP A 141 -2.32 -42.48 8.98
CA ASP A 141 -2.58 -43.88 8.64
C ASP A 141 -1.35 -44.70 9.05
N ASN A 142 -1.48 -45.45 10.15
CA ASN A 142 -1.08 -46.85 10.34
C ASN A 142 -0.84 -47.16 11.82
N ARG A 143 -1.81 -47.82 12.45
CA ARG A 143 -1.63 -49.08 13.20
C ARG A 143 -2.96 -49.62 13.72
#